data_AF-A0A542CUT4-F1
#
_entry.id   AF-A0A542CUT4-F1
#
_cell.length_a   1.000
_cell.length_b   1.000
_cell.length_c   1.000
_cell.angle_alpha   90.00
_cell.angle_beta   90.00
_cell.angle_gamma   90.00
#
_symmetry.space_group_name_H-M   'P 1'
#
loop_
_entity.id
_entity.type
_entity.pdbx_description
1 polymer ?
#
loop_
_entity_poly.entity_id
_entity_poly.type
_entity_poly.pdbx_seq_one_letter_code
_entity_poly.pdbx_strand_id
1 'polypeptide(L)'
;MMTRPQSSNEEAPHIAALRRAVRAGFVFRQLADADGVAVAALYAERRSPEGVVENLVVCGMTEAIARRLRTEDYPGGDPLWERTGTVAEVITDLLALPAHGSPGAPSLARRPSGSLWLPGMP
;
A
#
# COMPACT_ATOMS: atom_id res chain seq x y z
N MET A 1 -38.22 1.60 11.11
CA MET A 1 -37.69 2.74 10.34
C MET A 1 -36.36 3.13 10.98
N MET A 2 -35.24 2.55 10.52
CA MET A 2 -33.90 2.85 11.07
C MET A 2 -33.37 4.12 10.42
N THR A 3 -33.11 5.13 11.24
CA THR A 3 -32.51 6.41 10.88
C THR A 3 -31.09 6.17 10.37
N ARG A 4 -30.89 6.37 9.06
CA ARG A 4 -29.56 6.44 8.45
C ARG A 4 -28.80 7.60 9.11
N PRO A 5 -27.65 7.37 9.77
CA PRO A 5 -26.88 8.47 10.34
C PRO A 5 -26.47 9.41 9.20
N GLN A 6 -26.72 10.70 9.40
CA GLN A 6 -26.25 11.77 8.52
C GLN A 6 -24.72 11.80 8.61
N SER A 7 -24.06 11.12 7.67
CA SER A 7 -22.64 11.32 7.41
C SER A 7 -22.46 12.77 6.94
N SER A 8 -21.72 13.56 7.71
CA SER A 8 -21.22 14.89 7.30
C SER A 8 -20.73 14.81 5.85
N ASN A 9 -21.05 15.83 5.05
CA ASN A 9 -20.86 15.89 3.59
C ASN A 9 -19.37 15.97 3.15
N GLU A 10 -18.45 15.60 4.02
CA GLU A 10 -17.01 15.53 3.74
C GLU A 10 -16.65 14.05 3.49
N GLU A 11 -16.18 13.76 2.28
CA GLU A 11 -15.72 12.41 1.95
C GLU A 11 -14.53 12.05 2.84
N ALA A 12 -14.64 10.95 3.60
CA ALA A 12 -13.58 10.54 4.50
C ALA A 12 -12.25 10.36 3.72
N PRO A 13 -11.11 10.88 4.22
CA PRO A 13 -9.84 10.94 3.46
C PRO A 13 -9.38 9.59 2.90
N HIS A 14 -9.64 8.49 3.62
CA HIS A 14 -9.30 7.14 3.18
C HIS A 14 -10.12 6.69 1.96
N ILE A 15 -11.41 7.06 1.87
CA ILE A 15 -12.25 6.74 0.70
C ILE A 15 -11.77 7.53 -0.53
N ALA A 16 -11.49 8.82 -0.36
CA ALA A 16 -10.95 9.66 -1.43
C ALA A 16 -9.59 9.14 -1.95
N ALA A 17 -8.74 8.65 -1.05
CA ALA A 17 -7.47 8.03 -1.40
C ALA A 17 -7.64 6.71 -2.17
N LEU A 18 -8.52 5.81 -1.70
CA LEU A 18 -8.83 4.56 -2.41
C LEU A 18 -9.35 4.82 -3.83
N ARG A 19 -10.21 5.84 -4.01
CA ARG A 19 -10.67 6.24 -5.36
C ARG A 19 -9.52 6.75 -6.25
N ARG A 20 -8.56 7.49 -5.69
CA ARG A 20 -7.34 7.90 -6.42
C ARG A 20 -6.53 6.68 -6.85
N ALA A 21 -6.36 5.68 -5.97
CA ALA A 21 -5.66 4.44 -6.31
C ALA A 21 -6.38 3.68 -7.44
N VAL A 22 -7.70 3.53 -7.38
CA VAL A 22 -8.48 2.90 -8.47
C VAL A 22 -8.27 3.64 -9.79
N ARG A 23 -8.37 4.98 -9.80
CA ARG A 23 -8.11 5.78 -11.01
C ARG A 23 -6.69 5.65 -11.54
N ALA A 24 -5.72 5.41 -10.66
CA ALA A 24 -4.33 5.14 -11.03
C ALA A 24 -4.12 3.73 -11.57
N GLY A 25 -5.13 2.86 -11.60
CA GLY A 25 -5.06 1.52 -12.18
C GLY A 25 -4.82 0.39 -11.16
N PHE A 26 -4.98 0.65 -9.86
CA PHE A 26 -4.94 -0.42 -8.86
C PHE A 26 -6.19 -1.30 -8.94
N VAL A 27 -5.98 -2.62 -8.93
CA VAL A 27 -7.05 -3.61 -8.88
C VAL A 27 -7.12 -4.19 -7.46
N PHE A 28 -8.23 -3.91 -6.76
CA PHE A 28 -8.46 -4.33 -5.38
C PHE A 28 -9.10 -5.72 -5.31
N ARG A 29 -8.66 -6.51 -4.34
CA ARG A 29 -9.16 -7.84 -3.97
C ARG A 29 -9.29 -7.90 -2.44
N GLN A 30 -10.33 -8.56 -1.96
CA GLN A 30 -10.47 -8.82 -0.53
C GLN A 30 -9.57 -10.00 -0.13
N LEU A 31 -8.86 -9.85 0.97
CA LEU A 31 -8.20 -10.94 1.67
C LEU A 31 -9.08 -11.35 2.84
N ALA A 32 -9.42 -12.63 2.89
CA ALA A 32 -10.15 -13.18 4.02
C ALA A 32 -9.21 -13.39 5.22
N ASP A 33 -9.81 -13.43 6.41
CA ASP A 33 -9.13 -13.91 7.61
C ASP A 33 -8.80 -15.41 7.52
N ALA A 34 -8.13 -15.93 8.56
CA ALA A 34 -7.70 -17.33 8.60
C ALA A 34 -8.86 -18.33 8.50
N ASP A 35 -10.05 -17.95 8.97
CA ASP A 35 -11.25 -18.77 8.96
C ASP A 35 -12.05 -18.64 7.65
N GLY A 36 -11.68 -17.69 6.78
CA GLY A 36 -12.36 -17.43 5.52
C GLY A 36 -13.69 -16.69 5.66
N VAL A 37 -13.99 -16.14 6.84
CA VAL A 37 -15.33 -15.63 7.19
C VAL A 37 -15.40 -14.12 7.06
N ALA A 38 -14.41 -13.39 7.59
CA ALA A 38 -14.38 -11.94 7.50
C ALA A 38 -13.29 -11.46 6.52
N VAL A 39 -13.45 -10.22 6.05
CA VAL A 39 -12.39 -9.53 5.30
C VAL A 39 -11.33 -9.06 6.29
N ALA A 40 -10.13 -9.63 6.23
CA ALA A 40 -8.99 -9.23 7.04
C ALA A 40 -8.26 -8.02 6.47
N ALA A 41 -8.21 -7.88 5.14
CA ALA A 41 -7.57 -6.75 4.49
C ALA A 41 -8.08 -6.56 3.06
N LEU A 42 -7.82 -5.39 2.49
CA LEU A 42 -7.85 -5.20 1.04
C LEU A 42 -6.44 -5.28 0.51
N TYR A 43 -6.23 -6.10 -0.51
CA TYR A 43 -5.01 -6.15 -1.30
C TYR A 43 -5.25 -5.48 -2.64
N ALA A 44 -4.34 -4.64 -3.09
CA ALA A 44 -4.35 -4.13 -4.45
C ALA A 44 -2.98 -4.21 -5.08
N GLU A 45 -2.96 -4.37 -6.40
CA GLU A 45 -1.73 -4.24 -7.18
C GLU A 45 -1.95 -3.41 -8.45
N ARG A 46 -0.87 -2.78 -8.91
CA ARG A 46 -0.74 -2.18 -10.23
C ARG A 46 0.62 -2.60 -10.80
N ARG A 47 0.63 -3.05 -12.06
CA ARG A 47 1.84 -3.33 -12.82
C ARG A 47 2.11 -2.16 -13.76
N SER A 48 3.35 -1.70 -13.84
CA SER A 48 3.77 -0.69 -14.80
C SER A 48 4.61 -1.32 -15.91
N PRO A 49 4.51 -0.81 -17.16
CA PRO A 49 5.30 -1.33 -18.28
C PRO A 49 6.81 -1.09 -18.10
N GLU A 50 7.20 -0.18 -17.22
CA GLU A 50 8.59 0.10 -16.84
C GLU A 50 9.20 -0.95 -15.90
N GLY A 51 8.52 -2.09 -15.68
CA GLY A 51 9.10 -3.24 -14.99
C GLY A 51 8.96 -3.22 -13.47
N VAL A 52 8.00 -2.47 -12.90
CA VAL A 52 7.69 -2.52 -11.46
C VAL A 52 6.28 -2.99 -11.18
N VAL A 53 6.13 -3.62 -10.01
CA VAL A 53 4.83 -3.93 -9.41
C VAL A 53 4.69 -3.10 -8.15
N GLU A 54 3.60 -2.36 -8.06
CA GLU A 54 3.21 -1.67 -6.85
C GLU A 54 2.07 -2.42 -6.20
N ASN A 55 2.18 -2.67 -4.90
CA ASN A 55 1.10 -3.28 -4.12
C ASN A 55 0.73 -2.41 -2.92
N LEU A 56 -0.49 -2.61 -2.46
CA LEU A 56 -1.10 -1.95 -1.32
C LEU A 56 -1.84 -3.00 -0.49
N VAL A 57 -1.58 -3.05 0.80
CA VAL A 57 -2.36 -3.81 1.78
C VAL A 57 -3.03 -2.80 2.71
N VAL A 58 -4.35 -2.86 2.84
CA VAL A 58 -5.14 -2.02 3.75
C VAL A 58 -5.80 -2.92 4.80
N CYS A 59 -5.32 -2.84 6.03
CA CYS A 59 -5.85 -3.60 7.16
C CYS A 59 -6.98 -2.81 7.87
N GLY A 60 -7.01 -1.49 7.72
CA GLY A 60 -8.02 -0.62 8.28
C GLY A 60 -7.89 0.82 7.79
N MET A 61 -8.70 1.73 8.32
CA MET A 61 -8.70 3.14 7.89
C MET A 61 -7.36 3.84 8.16
N THR A 62 -6.69 3.44 9.23
CA THR A 62 -5.44 4.05 9.74
C THR A 62 -4.22 3.18 9.52
N GLU A 63 -4.37 2.01 8.91
CA GLU A 63 -3.29 1.04 8.75
C GLU A 63 -3.27 0.49 7.33
N ALA A 64 -2.23 0.86 6.60
CA ALA A 64 -1.91 0.39 5.28
C ALA A 64 -0.39 0.28 5.09
N ILE A 65 0.01 -0.58 4.16
CA ILE A 65 1.38 -0.75 3.70
C ILE A 65 1.35 -0.67 2.18
N ALA A 66 2.20 0.16 1.57
CA ALA A 66 2.44 0.11 0.13
C ALA A 66 3.90 -0.16 -0.17
N ARG A 67 4.12 -0.88 -1.27
CA ARG A 67 5.45 -1.24 -1.76
C ARG A 67 5.55 -1.02 -3.26
N ARG A 68 6.72 -0.64 -3.72
CA ARG A 68 7.15 -0.77 -5.12
C ARG A 68 8.25 -1.82 -5.19
N LEU A 69 8.05 -2.87 -5.97
CA LEU A 69 9.00 -3.95 -6.21
C LEU A 69 9.36 -3.99 -7.69
N ARG A 70 10.53 -4.54 -8.02
CA ARG A 70 10.82 -4.94 -9.40
C ARG A 70 9.93 -6.10 -9.80
N THR A 71 9.55 -6.17 -11.06
CA THR A 71 8.69 -7.24 -11.57
C THR A 71 9.34 -8.59 -11.45
N GLU A 72 10.65 -8.68 -11.69
CA GLU A 72 11.43 -9.90 -11.58
C GLU A 72 11.56 -10.44 -10.15
N ASP A 73 11.42 -9.56 -9.15
CA ASP A 73 11.56 -9.92 -7.73
C ASP A 73 10.19 -10.16 -7.05
N TYR A 74 9.08 -9.84 -7.71
CA TYR A 74 7.73 -9.99 -7.14
C TYR A 74 7.29 -11.48 -7.07
N PRO A 75 6.63 -11.94 -5.97
CA PRO A 75 6.15 -11.15 -4.82
C PRO A 75 7.11 -11.06 -3.63
N GLY A 76 8.25 -11.77 -3.65
CA GLY A 76 9.08 -12.01 -2.46
C GLY A 76 10.31 -11.12 -2.27
N GLY A 77 10.59 -10.25 -3.24
CA GLY A 77 11.77 -9.40 -3.27
C GLY A 77 11.79 -8.27 -2.26
N ASP A 78 12.99 -7.73 -2.04
CA ASP A 78 13.18 -6.50 -1.28
C ASP A 78 12.57 -5.30 -2.05
N PRO A 79 11.72 -4.49 -1.42
CA PRO A 79 11.06 -3.38 -2.09
C PRO A 79 12.07 -2.26 -2.45
N LEU A 80 11.90 -1.65 -3.63
CA LEU A 80 12.59 -0.41 -3.99
C LEU A 80 12.14 0.75 -3.11
N TRP A 81 10.89 0.69 -2.66
CA TRP A 81 10.27 1.66 -1.77
C TRP A 81 9.16 0.99 -0.97
N GLU A 82 9.05 1.33 0.30
CA GLU A 82 7.97 0.89 1.20
C GLU A 82 7.53 2.05 2.09
N ARG A 83 6.23 2.13 2.37
CA ARG A 83 5.69 2.99 3.43
C ARG A 83 4.56 2.29 4.16
N THR A 84 4.58 2.44 5.48
CA THR A 84 3.50 2.05 6.40
C THR A 84 2.88 3.32 7.00
N GLY A 85 1.57 3.34 7.18
CA GLY A 85 0.86 4.49 7.75
C GLY A 85 -0.64 4.46 7.48
N THR A 86 -1.29 5.62 7.50
CA THR A 86 -2.72 5.70 7.14
C THR A 86 -2.93 5.45 5.66
N VAL A 87 -4.14 5.02 5.28
CA VAL A 87 -4.52 4.79 3.87
C VAL A 87 -4.28 6.04 3.02
N ALA A 88 -4.59 7.22 3.56
CA ALA A 88 -4.45 8.47 2.82
C ALA A 88 -3.00 8.86 2.56
N GLU A 89 -2.13 8.72 3.57
CA GLU A 89 -0.70 9.01 3.44
C GLU A 89 -0.04 8.04 2.47
N VAL A 90 -0.13 6.75 2.74
CA VAL A 90 0.53 5.69 1.98
C VAL A 90 0.19 5.77 0.49
N ILE A 91 -1.08 5.95 0.13
CA ILE A 91 -1.49 6.11 -1.27
C ILE A 91 -0.96 7.41 -1.87
N THR A 92 -0.97 8.51 -1.10
CA THR A 92 -0.48 9.81 -1.61
C THR A 92 1.01 9.72 -1.95
N ASP A 93 1.82 9.13 -1.07
CA ASP A 93 3.26 9.02 -1.32
C ASP A 93 3.61 8.02 -2.41
N LEU A 94 2.89 6.90 -2.48
CA LEU A 94 3.08 5.90 -3.54
C LEU A 94 2.81 6.51 -4.91
N LEU A 95 1.71 7.27 -5.05
CA LEU A 95 1.35 7.92 -6.30
C LEU A 95 2.22 9.14 -6.63
N ALA A 96 2.93 9.70 -5.64
CA ALA A 96 3.90 10.78 -5.85
C ALA A 96 5.28 10.27 -6.31
N LEU A 97 5.50 8.95 -6.31
CA LEU A 97 6.77 8.39 -6.77
C LEU A 97 6.99 8.72 -8.25
N PRO A 98 8.20 9.17 -8.63
CA PRO A 98 8.57 9.29 -10.04
C PRO A 98 8.42 7.95 -10.78
N ALA A 99 8.23 8.01 -12.09
CA ALA A 99 8.17 6.81 -12.93
C ALA A 99 9.44 5.96 -12.75
N HIS A 100 9.33 4.63 -12.79
CA HIS A 100 10.53 3.80 -12.67
C HIS A 100 11.53 4.10 -13.79
N GLY A 101 12.82 4.16 -13.44
CA GLY A 101 13.89 4.55 -14.36
C GLY A 101 14.03 6.06 -14.61
N SER A 102 13.11 6.91 -14.13
CA SER A 102 13.27 8.36 -14.23
C SER A 102 14.21 8.91 -13.15
N PRO A 103 14.82 10.10 -13.35
CA PRO A 103 15.59 10.76 -12.31
C PRO A 103 14.80 10.90 -11.00
N GLY A 104 15.43 10.56 -9.87
CA GLY A 104 14.81 10.61 -8.55
C GLY A 104 13.90 9.42 -8.21
N ALA A 105 13.68 8.49 -9.13
CA ALA A 105 12.92 7.27 -8.84
C ALA A 105 13.69 6.35 -7.89
N PRO A 106 13.02 5.69 -6.93
CA PRO A 106 13.65 4.65 -6.11
C PRO A 106 14.19 3.51 -7.00
N SER A 107 15.50 3.27 -6.93
CA SER A 107 16.21 2.32 -7.78
C SER A 107 16.96 1.21 -7.01
N LEU A 108 17.25 1.45 -5.74
CA LEU A 108 17.93 0.50 -4.86
C LEU A 108 16.89 -0.26 -4.04
N ALA A 109 16.93 -1.59 -4.13
CA ALA A 109 16.15 -2.45 -3.26
C ALA A 109 16.62 -2.22 -1.83
N ARG A 110 15.68 -1.76 -0.99
CA ARG A 110 15.92 -1.64 0.44
C ARG A 110 15.57 -3.00 1.01
N ARG A 111 16.59 -3.73 1.49
CA ARG A 111 16.32 -4.75 2.50
C ARG A 111 15.46 -4.08 3.57
N PRO A 112 14.34 -4.70 4.00
CA PRO A 112 13.78 -4.33 5.29
C PRO A 112 14.98 -4.31 6.24
N SER A 113 15.11 -3.27 7.06
CA SER A 113 16.02 -3.32 8.19
C SER A 113 15.49 -4.43 9.10
N GLY A 114 15.76 -5.69 8.72
CA GLY A 114 15.48 -6.87 9.50
C GLY A 114 16.24 -6.63 10.77
N SER A 115 15.48 -6.51 11.86
CA SER A 115 15.92 -6.21 13.22
C SER A 115 17.43 -6.27 13.31
N LEU A 116 18.09 -5.13 13.07
CA LEU A 116 19.50 -5.01 13.35
C LEU A 116 19.58 -5.28 14.83
N TRP A 117 19.95 -6.51 15.16
CA TRP A 117 20.18 -6.92 16.52
C TRP A 117 21.16 -5.90 17.11
N LEU A 118 20.71 -5.16 18.11
CA LEU A 118 21.55 -4.23 18.86
C LEU A 118 22.14 -5.04 20.03
N PRO A 119 23.46 -5.33 20.04
CA PRO A 119 24.10 -5.85 21.24
C PRO A 119 24.00 -4.83 22.37
N GLY A 120 23.36 -5.22 23.48
CA GLY A 120 23.30 -4.50 24.75
C GLY A 120 21.86 -4.37 25.25
N MET A 121 21.28 -5.24 26.09
CA MET A 121 21.82 -5.83 27.32
C MET A 121 22.60 -4.80 28.14
N PRO A 122 21.91 -4.16 29.09
CA PRO A 122 21.83 -4.69 30.45
C PRO A 122 20.54 -5.45 30.77
#